data_AF-G2FE63-F1
#
_entry.id   AF-G2FE63-F1
#
_cell.length_a   1.000
_cell.length_b   1.000
_cell.length_c   1.000
_cell.angle_alpha   90.00
_cell.angle_beta   90.00
_cell.angle_gamma   90.00
#
_symmetry.space_group_name_H-M   'P 1'
#
loop_
_entity.id
_entity.type
_entity.pdbx_description
1 polymer ?
#
loop_
_entity_poly.entity_id
_entity_poly.type
_entity_poly.pdbx_seq_one_letter_code
_entity_poly.pdbx_strand_id
1 'polypeptide(L)'
;MDHGTLTDNNGRKADFRNVVIVLTTNAGASDMSRRSIGFTRQDHSSDGLEAIKKQFTPEFRNRLDSIIQFSALLPEHIVKVVDKFIFELEGQLQEKGVALQVDVEARAWLAERGYDEKMGARPMARLIQDEIKKPLAEELLFGSLATGGTVTIELVDGELSLKVLEEAVH
;
A
#
# COMPACT_ATOMS: atom_id res chain seq x y z
N MET A 1 -6.06 -19.30 22.67
CA MET A 1 -5.09 -18.56 23.49
C MET A 1 -4.73 -19.33 24.76
N ASP A 2 -5.73 -19.76 25.52
CA ASP A 2 -5.61 -20.31 26.88
C ASP A 2 -4.62 -21.47 27.09
N HIS A 3 -4.52 -22.39 26.15
CA HIS A 3 -3.67 -23.58 26.29
C HIS A 3 -2.42 -23.55 25.40
N GLY A 4 -2.26 -22.52 24.57
CA GLY A 4 -1.11 -22.38 23.67
C GLY A 4 -0.87 -23.54 22.71
N THR A 5 -1.86 -24.43 22.49
CA THR A 5 -1.71 -25.59 21.60
C THR A 5 -3.00 -25.87 20.83
N LEU A 6 -2.86 -26.40 19.61
CA LEU A 6 -3.95 -26.87 18.78
C LEU A 6 -3.63 -28.30 18.32
N THR A 7 -4.54 -29.24 18.55
CA THR A 7 -4.39 -30.62 18.05
C THR A 7 -5.14 -30.76 16.74
N ASP A 8 -4.49 -31.26 15.69
CA ASP A 8 -5.13 -31.54 14.41
C ASP A 8 -5.97 -32.84 14.43
N ASN A 9 -6.64 -33.14 13.33
CA ASN A 9 -7.47 -34.35 13.17
C ASN A 9 -6.67 -35.67 13.14
N ASN A 10 -5.34 -35.60 13.01
CA ASN A 10 -4.42 -36.74 13.04
C ASN A 10 -3.72 -36.88 14.39
N GLY A 11 -4.10 -36.07 15.39
CA GLY A 11 -3.51 -36.08 16.73
C GLY A 11 -2.19 -35.33 16.87
N ARG A 12 -1.71 -34.63 15.83
CA ARG A 12 -0.50 -33.80 15.90
C ARG A 12 -0.81 -32.52 16.63
N LYS A 13 0.10 -32.08 17.49
CA LYS A 13 -0.05 -30.84 18.27
C LYS A 13 0.83 -29.74 17.69
N ALA A 14 0.21 -28.63 17.32
CA ALA A 14 0.90 -27.37 17.09
C ALA A 14 1.03 -26.61 18.41
N ASP A 15 2.21 -26.04 18.66
CA ASP A 15 2.53 -25.24 19.84
C ASP A 15 2.63 -23.76 19.43
N PHE A 16 1.86 -22.91 20.11
CA PHE A 16 1.75 -21.48 19.85
C PHE A 16 2.47 -20.62 20.90
N ARG A 17 3.22 -21.22 21.85
CA ARG A 17 3.93 -20.47 22.90
C ARG A 17 4.97 -19.48 22.37
N ASN A 18 5.51 -19.72 21.18
CA ASN A 18 6.50 -18.86 20.52
C ASN A 18 5.94 -18.20 19.24
N VAL A 19 4.62 -18.04 19.15
CA VAL A 19 3.94 -17.47 17.98
C VAL A 19 3.25 -16.17 18.37
N VAL A 20 3.39 -15.15 17.53
CA VAL A 20 2.58 -13.94 17.61
C VAL A 20 1.37 -14.11 16.70
N ILE A 21 0.17 -13.99 17.27
CA ILE A 21 -1.08 -14.06 16.52
C ILE A 21 -1.53 -12.64 16.19
N VAL A 22 -1.55 -12.30 14.91
CA VAL A 22 -2.11 -11.05 14.40
C VAL A 22 -3.44 -11.34 13.73
N LEU A 23 -4.49 -10.66 14.19
CA LEU A 23 -5.84 -10.76 13.62
C LEU A 23 -6.24 -9.41 13.04
N THR A 24 -6.79 -9.42 11.83
CA THR A 24 -7.21 -8.20 11.14
C THR A 24 -8.69 -8.26 10.79
N THR A 25 -9.41 -7.15 10.90
CA THR A 25 -10.82 -7.05 10.53
C THR A 25 -11.11 -5.68 9.93
N ASN A 26 -12.02 -5.62 8.96
CA ASN A 26 -12.55 -4.36 8.42
C ASN A 26 -13.79 -3.88 9.20
N ALA A 27 -14.13 -4.53 10.32
CA ALA A 27 -15.22 -4.15 11.19
C ALA A 27 -15.09 -2.68 11.63
N GLY A 28 -16.15 -1.89 11.44
CA GLY A 28 -16.15 -0.46 11.80
C GLY A 28 -15.42 0.45 10.83
N ALA A 29 -14.74 -0.07 9.80
CA ALA A 29 -14.04 0.77 8.80
C ALA A 29 -15.02 1.69 8.05
N SER A 30 -16.21 1.19 7.69
CA SER A 30 -17.24 2.00 7.04
C SER A 30 -17.82 3.06 7.97
N ASP A 31 -18.00 2.75 9.26
CA ASP A 31 -18.55 3.69 10.24
C ASP A 31 -17.58 4.83 10.53
N MET A 32 -16.29 4.51 10.66
CA MET A 32 -15.21 5.51 10.81
C MET A 32 -15.05 6.41 9.57
N SER A 33 -15.37 5.90 8.38
CA SER A 33 -15.28 6.64 7.11
C SER A 33 -16.50 7.51 6.80
N ARG A 34 -17.52 7.54 7.68
CA ARG A 34 -18.71 8.37 7.44
C ARG A 34 -18.34 9.84 7.49
N ARG A 35 -18.82 10.59 6.49
CA ARG A 35 -18.75 12.05 6.50
C ARG A 35 -19.67 12.58 7.59
N SER A 36 -19.15 13.49 8.40
CA SER A 36 -19.96 14.23 9.36
C SER A 36 -21.02 15.04 8.63
N ILE A 37 -22.27 15.00 9.11
CA ILE A 37 -23.37 15.80 8.56
C ILE A 37 -23.36 17.16 9.26
N GLY A 38 -23.13 18.23 8.50
CA GLY A 38 -23.09 19.62 8.99
C GLY A 38 -21.74 20.30 8.75
N PHE A 39 -21.60 21.55 9.20
CA PHE A 39 -20.38 22.36 9.01
C PHE A 39 -19.23 21.99 9.95
N THR A 40 -19.48 21.11 10.93
CA THR A 40 -18.49 20.72 11.94
C THR A 40 -18.01 19.30 11.66
N ARG A 41 -16.67 19.11 11.59
CA ARG A 41 -16.07 17.77 11.58
C ARG A 41 -16.35 17.10 12.93
N GLN A 42 -17.02 15.95 12.89
CA GLN A 42 -17.19 15.06 14.05
C GLN A 42 -16.11 13.98 13.99
N ASP A 43 -15.53 13.66 15.14
CA ASP A 43 -14.58 12.55 15.28
C ASP A 43 -15.37 11.23 15.43
N HIS A 44 -15.30 10.37 14.41
CA HIS A 44 -15.96 9.06 14.37
C HIS A 44 -15.04 7.91 14.79
N SER A 45 -13.87 8.20 15.37
CA SER A 45 -12.93 7.16 15.81
C SER A 45 -13.53 6.19 16.85
N SER A 46 -14.39 6.68 17.76
CA SER A 46 -15.07 5.85 18.75
C SER A 46 -16.01 4.79 18.15
N ASP A 47 -16.53 5.04 16.95
CA ASP A 47 -17.50 4.17 16.28
C ASP A 47 -16.88 2.84 15.86
N GLY A 48 -15.57 2.84 15.58
CA GLY A 48 -14.82 1.62 15.25
C GLY A 48 -14.76 0.64 16.43
N LEU A 49 -14.54 1.13 17.65
CA LEU A 49 -14.49 0.27 18.84
C LEU A 49 -15.87 -0.33 19.16
N GLU A 50 -16.95 0.45 18.96
CA GLU A 50 -18.31 -0.05 19.12
C GLU A 50 -18.66 -1.14 18.10
N ALA A 51 -18.22 -1.01 16.84
CA ALA A 51 -18.37 -2.07 15.84
C ALA A 51 -17.64 -3.36 16.26
N ILE A 52 -16.43 -3.24 16.81
CA ILE A 52 -15.68 -4.38 17.36
C ILE A 52 -16.42 -5.03 18.54
N LYS A 53 -17.00 -4.24 19.45
CA LYS A 53 -17.78 -4.76 20.58
C LYS A 53 -19.03 -5.52 20.14
N LYS A 54 -19.70 -5.06 19.07
CA LYS A 54 -20.88 -5.71 18.50
C LYS A 54 -20.55 -7.01 17.77
N GLN A 55 -19.43 -7.03 17.05
CA GLN A 55 -19.06 -8.19 16.22
C GLN A 55 -18.37 -9.30 17.02
N PHE A 56 -17.60 -8.95 18.05
CA PHE A 56 -16.81 -9.92 18.81
C PHE A 56 -17.26 -10.00 20.27
N THR A 57 -17.49 -11.23 20.75
CA THR A 57 -17.98 -11.45 22.11
C THR A 57 -16.96 -11.00 23.16
N PRO A 58 -17.41 -10.65 24.39
CA PRO A 58 -16.51 -10.29 25.47
C PRO A 58 -15.46 -11.38 25.77
N GLU A 59 -15.83 -12.65 25.69
CA GLU A 59 -14.93 -13.78 25.95
C GLU A 59 -13.74 -13.78 24.99
N PHE A 60 -13.99 -13.55 23.70
CA PHE A 60 -12.92 -13.46 22.71
C PHE A 60 -12.04 -12.22 22.93
N ARG A 61 -12.66 -11.05 23.13
CA ARG A 61 -11.93 -9.79 23.32
C ARG A 61 -11.05 -9.81 24.57
N ASN A 62 -11.51 -10.45 25.65
CA ASN A 62 -10.75 -10.60 26.90
C ASN A 62 -9.52 -11.52 26.76
N ARG A 63 -9.34 -12.21 25.63
CA ARG A 63 -8.14 -13.00 25.34
C ARG A 63 -7.10 -12.24 24.50
N LEU A 64 -7.45 -11.08 23.96
CA LEU A 64 -6.52 -10.26 23.19
C LEU A 64 -5.69 -9.39 24.12
N ASP A 65 -4.37 -9.37 23.93
CA ASP A 65 -3.49 -8.47 24.69
C ASP A 65 -3.73 -7.00 24.35
N SER A 66 -4.08 -6.70 23.08
CA SER A 66 -4.32 -5.35 22.60
C SER A 66 -5.24 -5.34 21.38
N ILE A 67 -6.05 -4.29 21.28
CA ILE A 67 -6.84 -3.97 20.08
C ILE A 67 -6.28 -2.64 19.54
N ILE A 68 -5.70 -2.69 18.36
CA ILE A 68 -5.05 -1.52 17.74
C ILE A 68 -5.95 -1.00 16.61
N GLN A 69 -6.37 0.25 16.74
CA GLN A 69 -7.12 0.94 15.70
C GLN A 69 -6.16 1.66 14.75
N PHE A 70 -6.27 1.38 13.46
CA PHE A 70 -5.48 2.03 12.43
C PHE A 70 -6.24 3.25 11.89
N SER A 71 -5.62 4.42 11.93
CA SER A 71 -6.13 5.63 11.31
C SER A 71 -5.94 5.60 9.78
N ALA A 72 -6.71 6.42 9.07
CA ALA A 72 -6.48 6.65 7.64
C ALA A 72 -5.08 7.24 7.41
N LEU A 73 -4.49 6.93 6.25
CA LEU A 73 -3.20 7.50 5.85
C LEU A 73 -3.33 9.01 5.63
N LEU A 74 -2.39 9.77 6.19
CA LEU A 74 -2.23 11.19 5.88
C LEU A 74 -1.61 11.35 4.49
N PRO A 75 -1.85 12.48 3.78
CA PRO A 75 -1.23 12.80 2.50
C PRO A 75 0.28 12.56 2.45
N GLU A 76 1.00 13.01 3.48
CA GLU A 76 2.45 12.81 3.62
C GLU A 76 2.87 11.33 3.73
N HIS A 77 2.02 10.47 4.29
CA HIS A 77 2.29 9.03 4.37
C HIS A 77 2.03 8.34 3.03
N ILE A 78 1.10 8.85 2.22
CA ILE A 78 0.80 8.29 0.91
C ILE A 78 1.99 8.49 -0.04
N VAL A 79 2.64 9.66 0.00
CA VAL A 79 3.87 9.91 -0.78
C VAL A 79 4.96 8.89 -0.42
N LYS A 80 5.13 8.56 0.86
CA LYS A 80 6.09 7.51 1.28
C LYS A 80 5.72 6.12 0.76
N VAL A 81 4.42 5.85 0.56
CA VAL A 81 3.98 4.60 -0.08
C VAL A 81 4.36 4.60 -1.57
N VAL A 82 4.23 5.74 -2.26
CA VAL A 82 4.74 5.89 -3.63
C VAL A 82 6.23 5.62 -3.68
N ASP A 83 7.03 6.28 -2.82
CA ASP A 83 8.47 6.10 -2.76
C ASP A 83 8.86 4.62 -2.54
N LYS A 84 8.13 3.91 -1.67
CA LYS A 84 8.34 2.47 -1.46
C LYS A 84 8.17 1.67 -2.76
N PHE A 85 7.09 1.91 -3.50
CA PHE A 85 6.87 1.20 -4.77
C PHE A 85 7.88 1.57 -5.85
N ILE A 86 8.30 2.84 -5.90
CA ILE A 86 9.36 3.29 -6.81
C ILE A 86 10.68 2.61 -6.47
N PHE A 87 11.04 2.52 -5.18
CA PHE A 87 12.25 1.82 -4.73
C PHE A 87 12.22 0.32 -5.07
N GLU A 88 11.08 -0.35 -4.89
CA GLU A 88 10.91 -1.75 -5.30
C GLU A 88 11.07 -1.91 -6.82
N LEU A 89 10.59 -0.96 -7.62
CA LEU A 89 10.75 -0.95 -9.07
C LEU A 89 12.19 -0.65 -9.49
N GLU A 90 12.85 0.32 -8.86
CA GLU A 90 14.26 0.63 -9.07
C GLU A 90 15.13 -0.61 -8.86
N GLY A 91 14.90 -1.36 -7.79
CA GLY A 91 15.62 -2.63 -7.56
C GLY A 91 15.43 -3.64 -8.69
N GLN A 92 14.23 -3.76 -9.25
CA GLN A 92 13.95 -4.65 -10.40
C GLN A 92 14.63 -4.17 -11.69
N LEU A 93 14.72 -2.86 -11.91
CA LEU A 93 15.34 -2.26 -13.09
C LEU A 93 16.88 -2.28 -13.02
N GLN A 94 17.44 -2.18 -11.81
CA GLN A 94 18.89 -2.24 -11.61
C GLN A 94 19.47 -3.58 -12.07
N GLU A 95 18.75 -4.69 -11.87
CA GLU A 95 19.15 -6.01 -12.41
C GLU A 95 19.22 -6.03 -13.94
N LYS A 96 18.58 -5.09 -14.62
CA LYS A 96 18.56 -4.91 -16.07
C LYS A 96 19.48 -3.77 -16.55
N GLY A 97 20.26 -3.16 -15.65
CA GLY A 97 21.13 -2.03 -15.98
C GLY A 97 20.38 -0.74 -16.31
N VAL A 98 19.14 -0.58 -15.83
CA VAL A 98 18.32 0.61 -16.05
C VAL A 98 18.23 1.43 -14.76
N ALA A 99 18.60 2.71 -14.84
CA ALA A 99 18.39 3.69 -13.78
C ALA A 99 17.04 4.39 -13.98
N LEU A 100 16.24 4.45 -12.92
CA LEU A 100 14.94 5.12 -12.92
C LEU A 100 15.05 6.43 -12.12
N GLN A 101 14.54 7.51 -12.70
CA GLN A 101 14.33 8.79 -12.05
C GLN A 101 12.84 9.13 -12.09
N VAL A 102 12.31 9.69 -11.01
CA VAL A 102 10.89 10.07 -10.93
C VAL A 102 10.81 11.46 -10.33
N ASP A 103 10.21 12.38 -11.08
CA ASP A 103 10.04 13.76 -10.66
C ASP A 103 9.16 13.90 -9.43
N VAL A 104 9.40 14.96 -8.66
CA VAL A 104 8.62 15.26 -7.45
C VAL A 104 7.15 15.46 -7.77
N GLU A 105 6.84 16.11 -8.90
CA GLU A 105 5.46 16.33 -9.36
C GLU A 105 4.79 15.00 -9.77
N ALA A 106 5.51 14.11 -10.44
CA ALA A 106 5.02 12.77 -10.77
C ALA A 106 4.71 11.93 -9.52
N ARG A 107 5.56 12.02 -8.48
CA ARG A 107 5.30 11.35 -7.18
C ARG A 107 4.05 11.89 -6.49
N ALA A 108 3.89 13.22 -6.49
CA ALA A 108 2.70 13.86 -5.93
C ALA A 108 1.42 13.45 -6.69
N TRP A 109 1.49 13.41 -8.03
CA TRP A 109 0.41 12.97 -8.89
C TRP A 109 -0.02 11.53 -8.61
N LEU A 110 0.95 10.62 -8.44
CA LEU A 110 0.70 9.23 -8.05
C LEU A 110 0.05 9.14 -6.68
N ALA A 111 0.52 9.93 -5.71
CA ALA A 111 -0.04 9.95 -4.36
C ALA A 111 -1.51 10.39 -4.36
N GLU A 112 -1.84 11.43 -5.14
CA GLU A 112 -3.21 11.93 -5.26
C GLU A 112 -4.16 10.92 -5.90
N ARG A 113 -3.75 10.28 -7.01
CA ARG A 113 -4.62 9.36 -7.78
C ARG A 113 -4.60 7.92 -7.28
N GLY A 114 -3.53 7.50 -6.61
CA GLY A 114 -3.36 6.14 -6.09
C GLY A 114 -3.93 5.93 -4.69
N TYR A 115 -4.55 6.95 -4.11
CA TYR A 115 -5.20 6.90 -2.81
C TYR A 115 -6.71 7.06 -2.90
N ASP A 116 -7.42 6.22 -2.17
CA ASP A 116 -8.85 6.36 -1.92
C ASP A 116 -9.08 6.29 -0.41
N GLU A 117 -9.89 7.19 0.16
CA GLU A 117 -10.13 7.23 1.61
C GLU A 117 -10.68 5.92 2.18
N LYS A 118 -11.45 5.15 1.38
CA LYS A 118 -12.06 3.88 1.80
C LYS A 118 -11.16 2.68 1.54
N MET A 119 -10.38 2.71 0.46
CA MET A 119 -9.49 1.61 0.07
C MET A 119 -8.03 1.80 0.51
N GLY A 120 -7.69 2.96 1.05
CA GLY A 120 -6.31 3.35 1.35
C GLY A 120 -5.45 3.42 0.09
N ALA A 121 -4.17 3.08 0.22
CA ALA A 121 -3.22 3.02 -0.90
C ALA A 121 -3.32 1.74 -1.75
N ARG A 122 -4.38 0.93 -1.62
CA ARG A 122 -4.55 -0.29 -2.42
C ARG A 122 -4.59 -0.02 -3.94
N PRO A 123 -5.23 1.07 -4.43
CA PRO A 123 -5.19 1.42 -5.85
C PRO A 123 -3.79 1.75 -6.38
N MET A 124 -2.88 2.19 -5.50
CA MET A 124 -1.52 2.63 -5.86
C MET A 124 -0.74 1.60 -6.67
N ALA A 125 -0.77 0.33 -6.25
CA ALA A 125 -0.03 -0.73 -6.94
C ALA A 125 -0.52 -0.91 -8.38
N ARG A 126 -1.83 -0.78 -8.60
CA ARG A 126 -2.44 -0.87 -9.93
C ARG A 126 -2.10 0.36 -10.78
N LEU A 127 -2.16 1.55 -10.20
CA LEU A 127 -1.79 2.78 -10.90
C LEU A 127 -0.34 2.74 -11.39
N ILE A 128 0.60 2.35 -10.51
CA ILE A 128 2.03 2.20 -10.89
C ILE A 128 2.21 1.08 -11.92
N GLN A 129 1.45 -0.02 -11.81
CA GLN A 129 1.50 -1.08 -12.80
C GLN A 129 1.08 -0.59 -14.19
N ASP A 130 -0.01 0.17 -14.26
CA ASP A 130 -0.62 0.62 -15.50
C ASP A 130 0.15 1.78 -16.14
N GLU A 131 0.50 2.80 -15.36
CA GLU A 131 1.11 4.05 -15.85
C GLU A 131 2.64 3.98 -15.98
N ILE A 132 3.30 3.06 -15.28
CA ILE A 132 4.77 3.00 -15.23
C ILE A 132 5.30 1.67 -15.71
N LYS A 133 4.91 0.56 -15.07
CA LYS A 133 5.51 -0.76 -15.36
C LYS A 133 5.19 -1.26 -16.76
N LYS A 134 3.97 -1.02 -17.26
CA LYS A 134 3.57 -1.41 -18.62
C LYS A 134 4.38 -0.66 -19.70
N PRO A 135 4.43 0.69 -19.72
CA PRO A 135 5.30 1.41 -20.66
C PRO A 135 6.78 1.02 -20.56
N LEU A 136 7.32 0.86 -19.33
CA LEU A 136 8.70 0.40 -19.15
C LEU A 136 8.95 -1.00 -19.73
N ALA A 137 7.98 -1.91 -19.64
CA ALA A 137 8.13 -3.26 -20.18
C ALA A 137 8.26 -3.23 -21.72
N GLU A 138 7.53 -2.36 -22.40
CA GLU A 138 7.66 -2.19 -23.85
C GLU A 138 9.06 -1.66 -24.23
N GLU A 139 9.55 -0.64 -23.52
CA GLU A 139 10.90 -0.09 -23.73
C GLU A 139 12.02 -1.10 -23.43
N LEU A 140 11.85 -1.94 -22.40
CA LEU A 140 12.81 -2.99 -22.05
C LEU A 140 12.85 -4.15 -23.05
N LEU A 141 11.72 -4.44 -23.72
CA LEU A 141 11.63 -5.56 -24.66
C LEU A 141 11.98 -5.16 -26.09
N PHE A 142 11.58 -3.96 -26.50
CA PHE A 142 11.61 -3.53 -27.91
C PHE A 142 12.21 -2.13 -28.12
N GLY A 143 12.42 -1.37 -27.06
CA GLY A 143 12.84 0.03 -27.12
C GLY A 143 14.29 0.28 -26.71
N SER A 144 14.57 1.54 -26.38
CA SER A 144 15.93 2.02 -26.14
C SER A 144 16.54 1.53 -24.83
N LEU A 145 15.72 0.99 -23.91
CA LEU A 145 16.16 0.44 -22.63
C LEU A 145 16.55 -1.04 -22.69
N ALA A 146 16.43 -1.70 -23.85
CA ALA A 146 16.76 -3.12 -24.00
C ALA A 146 18.21 -3.47 -23.61
N THR A 147 19.13 -2.50 -23.71
CA THR A 147 20.54 -2.64 -23.36
C THR A 147 20.93 -1.93 -22.07
N GLY A 148 19.96 -1.50 -21.26
CA GLY A 148 20.18 -0.61 -20.13
C GLY A 148 20.01 0.87 -20.50
N GLY A 149 20.24 1.77 -19.53
CA GLY A 149 20.14 3.22 -19.76
C GLY A 149 19.50 3.96 -18.58
N THR A 150 19.12 5.22 -18.80
CA THR A 150 18.39 6.02 -17.80
C THR A 150 17.02 6.41 -18.33
N VAL A 151 16.00 6.25 -17.50
CA VAL A 151 14.63 6.67 -17.79
C VAL A 151 14.14 7.61 -16.71
N THR A 152 13.52 8.71 -17.13
CA THR A 152 12.90 9.69 -16.24
C THR A 152 11.39 9.64 -16.43
N ILE A 153 10.66 9.57 -15.32
CA ILE A 153 9.20 9.70 -15.27
C ILE A 153 8.88 11.14 -14.86
N GLU A 154 8.31 11.88 -15.80
CA GLU A 154 7.96 13.30 -15.66
C GLU A 154 6.44 13.47 -15.73
N LEU A 155 5.91 14.54 -15.14
CA LEU A 155 4.51 14.93 -15.30
C LEU A 155 4.41 15.96 -16.42
N VAL A 156 3.70 15.64 -17.50
CA VAL A 156 3.53 16.52 -18.67
C VAL A 156 2.05 16.63 -18.99
N ASP A 157 1.52 17.85 -19.08
CA ASP A 157 0.11 18.14 -19.38
C ASP A 157 -0.91 17.38 -18.52
N GLY A 158 -0.52 17.03 -17.29
CA GLY A 158 -1.37 16.31 -16.34
C GLY A 158 -1.36 14.78 -16.47
N GLU A 159 -0.50 14.23 -17.32
CA GLU A 159 -0.28 12.79 -17.53
C GLU A 159 1.18 12.41 -17.28
N LEU A 160 1.42 11.15 -16.88
CA LEU A 160 2.78 10.66 -16.70
C LEU A 160 3.41 10.34 -18.05
N SER A 161 4.63 10.83 -18.26
CA SER A 161 5.40 10.59 -19.47
C SER A 161 6.71 9.90 -19.11
N LEU A 162 7.08 8.88 -19.90
CA LEU A 162 8.37 8.22 -19.80
C LEU A 162 9.32 8.81 -20.83
N LYS A 163 10.46 9.30 -20.35
CA LYS A 163 11.50 9.89 -21.19
C LYS A 163 12.79 9.09 -21.01
N VAL A 164 13.19 8.41 -22.06
CA VAL A 164 14.48 7.72 -22.10
C VAL A 164 15.56 8.74 -22.42
N LEU A 165 16.59 8.82 -21.57
CA LEU A 165 17.78 9.61 -21.85
C LEU A 165 18.74 8.74 -22.65
N GLU A 166 18.88 9.03 -23.94
CA GLU A 166 19.94 8.45 -24.74
C GLU A 166 21.28 9.02 -24.27
N GLU A 167 22.20 8.16 -23.81
CA GLU A 167 23.58 8.57 -23.66
C GLU A 167 24.11 8.94 -25.05
N ALA A 168 24.55 10.19 -25.22
CA ALA A 168 25.22 10.63 -26.42
C ALA A 168 26.46 9.75 -26.63
N VAL A 169 26.38 8.83 -27.59
CA VAL A 169 27.53 8.03 -28.05
C VAL A 169 28.54 9.01 -28.63
N HIS A 170 29.59 9.32 -27.88
CA HIS A 170 30.80 9.97 -28.37
C HIS A 170 31.79 8.94 -28.92
#